data_AF-A0A975Y1N0-F1
#
_entry.id   AF-A0A975Y1N0-F1
#
_cell.length_a   1.000
_cell.length_b   1.000
_cell.length_c   1.000
_cell.angle_alpha   90.00
_cell.angle_beta   90.00
_cell.angle_gamma   90.00
#
_symmetry.space_group_name_H-M   'P 1'
#
loop_
_entity.id
_entity.type
_entity.pdbx_description
1 polymer ?
#
loop_
_entity_poly.entity_id
_entity_poly.type
_entity_poly.pdbx_seq_one_letter_code
_entity_poly.pdbx_strand_id
1 'polypeptide(L)'
;MFPSIPAESLVKVRGCDIQRGKWRSYYDGAVTRDSTSFDIDHLVPLAEAWDSGARRWNAETRKRYANDLGDRRSLVAVSASSNRSKSDQDPAEWMPDLGQCQYVRQWVAVKIRWTLKVDAAEKRALLAQAKHCANTTVTVRRAATGRSSSGPASGTARSPQAPAPSRGSDPQFSYCYQAIAAGYGPYVRGRDPEYAWYTDSDGDGRVCE
;
A
#
# COMPACT_ATOMS: atom_id res chain seq x y z
N MET A 1 -26.39 6.12 -12.74
CA MET A 1 -25.54 4.93 -12.65
C MET A 1 -24.29 5.20 -13.49
N PHE A 2 -23.18 5.58 -12.86
CA PHE A 2 -21.92 5.82 -13.58
C PHE A 2 -21.01 4.61 -13.35
N PRO A 3 -20.63 3.88 -14.42
CA PRO A 3 -19.73 2.74 -14.27
C PRO A 3 -18.37 3.24 -13.80
N SER A 4 -17.81 2.58 -12.79
CA SER A 4 -16.42 2.74 -12.39
C SER A 4 -15.54 2.42 -13.60
N ILE A 5 -14.79 3.40 -14.10
CA ILE A 5 -13.77 3.15 -15.12
C ILE A 5 -12.52 2.67 -14.37
N PRO A 6 -12.08 1.42 -14.55
CA PRO A 6 -10.73 1.03 -14.15
C PRO A 6 -9.74 1.77 -15.06
N ALA A 7 -8.78 2.47 -14.47
CA ALA A 7 -7.61 2.93 -15.22
C ALA A 7 -6.50 1.89 -15.05
N GLU A 8 -6.35 1.00 -16.03
CA GLU A 8 -5.18 0.13 -16.15
C GLU A 8 -4.60 0.26 -17.56
N SER A 9 -3.28 0.48 -17.66
CA SER A 9 -2.50 0.17 -18.87
C SER A 9 -1.69 -1.09 -18.58
N LEU A 10 -1.99 -2.18 -19.29
CA LEU A 10 -1.38 -3.49 -19.08
C LEU A 10 -0.17 -3.75 -20.00
N VAL A 11 0.40 -2.72 -20.64
CA VAL A 11 1.58 -2.82 -21.51
C VAL A 11 2.51 -1.62 -21.27
N LYS A 12 3.84 -1.84 -21.33
CA LYS A 12 4.83 -0.75 -21.24
C LYS A 12 4.70 0.15 -22.48
N VAL A 13 4.24 1.38 -22.26
CA VAL A 13 4.04 2.36 -23.34
C VAL A 13 5.38 2.87 -23.84
N ARG A 14 5.59 2.81 -25.16
CA ARG A 14 6.64 3.56 -25.87
C ARG A 14 6.02 4.12 -27.15
N GLY A 15 6.02 5.44 -27.28
CA GLY A 15 5.44 6.15 -28.43
C GLY A 15 4.02 6.67 -28.18
N CYS A 16 3.00 5.81 -28.29
CA CYS A 16 1.60 6.20 -28.08
C CYS A 16 1.27 6.35 -26.59
N ASP A 17 1.73 7.44 -25.98
CA ASP A 17 1.26 7.90 -24.68
C ASP A 17 -0.28 8.04 -24.68
N ILE A 18 -0.91 8.03 -23.50
CA ILE A 18 -2.32 8.43 -23.38
C ILE A 18 -2.43 9.89 -23.83
N GLN A 19 -2.72 10.09 -25.12
CA GLN A 19 -2.74 11.42 -25.74
C GLN A 19 -3.95 12.24 -25.29
N ARG A 20 -5.02 11.56 -24.89
CA ARG A 20 -6.32 12.15 -24.52
C ARG A 20 -6.98 11.30 -23.45
N GLY A 21 -7.45 11.96 -22.40
CA GLY A 21 -8.15 11.37 -21.26
C GLY A 21 -8.40 12.46 -20.25
N LYS A 22 -9.43 12.32 -19.41
CA LYS A 22 -9.63 13.19 -18.25
C LYS A 22 -9.63 12.33 -17.01
N TRP A 23 -8.75 12.63 -16.08
CA TRP A 23 -8.79 12.08 -14.73
C TRP A 23 -9.82 12.87 -13.94
N ARG A 24 -10.64 12.18 -13.15
CA ARG A 24 -11.60 12.81 -12.25
C ARG A 24 -11.50 12.18 -10.88
N SER A 25 -11.25 13.02 -9.89
CA SER A 25 -11.24 12.62 -8.49
C SER A 25 -12.68 12.71 -7.98
N TYR A 26 -13.14 11.65 -7.33
CA TYR A 26 -14.46 11.68 -6.68
C TYR A 26 -14.40 12.26 -5.27
N TYR A 27 -13.20 12.48 -4.72
CA TYR A 27 -13.01 13.09 -3.39
C TYR A 27 -13.33 14.58 -3.38
N ASP A 28 -12.91 15.31 -4.41
CA ASP A 28 -12.99 16.78 -4.48
C ASP A 28 -13.60 17.26 -5.80
N GLY A 29 -13.85 16.36 -6.75
CA GLY A 29 -14.39 16.71 -8.06
C GLY A 29 -13.34 17.27 -9.03
N ALA A 30 -12.06 17.28 -8.66
CA ALA A 30 -10.98 17.77 -9.52
C ALA A 30 -10.96 16.99 -10.83
N VAL A 31 -10.78 17.71 -11.94
CA VAL A 31 -10.67 17.14 -13.29
C VAL A 31 -9.44 17.69 -13.97
N THR A 32 -8.61 16.80 -14.51
CA THR A 32 -7.36 17.17 -15.18
C THR A 32 -7.12 16.29 -16.39
N ARG A 33 -6.26 16.74 -17.30
CA ARG A 33 -5.65 15.89 -18.34
C ARG A 33 -4.22 15.48 -18.01
N ASP A 34 -3.62 16.13 -17.02
CA ASP A 34 -2.28 15.85 -16.53
C ASP A 34 -2.33 14.79 -15.44
N SER A 35 -1.84 13.59 -15.76
CA SER A 35 -1.81 12.47 -14.81
C SER A 35 -0.92 12.71 -13.60
N THR A 36 0.06 13.62 -13.67
CA THR A 36 0.98 13.88 -12.54
C THR A 36 0.31 14.60 -11.38
N SER A 37 -0.87 15.19 -11.60
CA SER A 37 -1.67 15.83 -10.55
C SER A 37 -2.59 14.85 -9.80
N PHE A 38 -2.48 13.55 -10.07
CA PHE A 38 -3.27 12.48 -9.46
C PHE A 38 -2.35 11.40 -8.89
N ASP A 39 -2.78 10.83 -7.77
CA ASP A 39 -2.13 9.69 -7.12
C ASP A 39 -3.06 8.48 -7.12
N ILE A 40 -2.48 7.29 -6.98
CA ILE A 40 -3.21 6.08 -6.59
C ILE A 40 -3.23 6.02 -5.06
N ASP A 41 -4.39 6.27 -4.47
CA ASP A 41 -4.63 6.18 -3.04
C ASP A 41 -4.97 4.74 -2.65
N HIS A 42 -4.34 4.25 -1.58
CA HIS A 42 -4.84 3.09 -0.84
C HIS A 42 -6.04 3.57 -0.03
N LEU A 43 -7.25 3.18 -0.48
CA LEU A 43 -8.49 3.67 0.11
C LEU A 43 -8.46 3.57 1.64
N VAL A 44 -8.03 2.41 2.16
CA VAL A 44 -7.55 2.27 3.55
C VAL A 44 -6.03 2.37 3.51
N PRO A 45 -5.39 3.39 4.12
CA PRO A 45 -3.94 3.58 4.09
C PRO A 45 -3.15 2.39 4.63
N LEU A 46 -1.89 2.23 4.19
CA LEU A 46 -1.03 1.14 4.66
C LEU A 46 -0.75 1.20 6.17
N ALA A 47 -0.55 2.40 6.73
CA ALA A 47 -0.34 2.60 8.17
C ALA A 47 -1.62 2.31 8.96
N GLU A 48 -2.77 2.83 8.53
CA GLU A 48 -4.07 2.50 9.12
C GLU A 48 -4.36 0.99 9.09
N ALA A 49 -4.05 0.31 7.98
CA ALA A 49 -4.19 -1.14 7.90
C ALA A 49 -3.30 -1.87 8.93
N TRP A 50 -2.07 -1.37 9.15
CA TRP A 50 -1.13 -1.90 10.13
C TRP A 50 -1.73 -1.91 11.54
N ASP A 51 -2.28 -0.78 11.97
CA ASP A 51 -2.91 -0.60 13.28
C ASP A 51 -4.20 -1.40 13.41
N SER A 52 -4.96 -1.48 12.32
CA SER A 52 -6.16 -2.32 12.19
C SER A 52 -5.91 -3.83 12.13
N GLY A 53 -4.65 -4.28 12.18
CA GLY A 53 -4.28 -5.68 12.39
C GLY A 53 -3.33 -6.28 11.36
N ALA A 54 -3.00 -5.55 10.29
CA ALA A 54 -2.07 -6.01 9.25
C ALA A 54 -0.65 -6.23 9.79
N ARG A 55 -0.30 -5.62 10.93
CA ARG A 55 0.95 -5.89 11.66
C ARG A 55 1.17 -7.37 12.00
N ARG A 56 0.09 -8.15 12.12
CA ARG A 56 0.14 -9.59 12.43
C ARG A 56 0.26 -10.47 11.18
N TRP A 57 0.10 -9.89 9.99
CA TRP A 57 0.21 -10.62 8.75
C TRP A 57 1.65 -10.95 8.42
N ASN A 58 1.87 -12.01 7.64
CA ASN A 58 3.18 -12.23 7.02
C ASN A 58 3.44 -11.21 5.90
N ALA A 59 4.71 -11.09 5.49
CA ALA A 59 5.13 -10.13 4.47
C ALA A 59 4.38 -10.30 3.14
N GLU A 60 4.16 -11.55 2.72
CA GLU A 60 3.44 -11.85 1.47
C GLU A 60 1.98 -11.37 1.50
N THR A 61 1.30 -11.51 2.65
CA THR A 61 -0.07 -10.98 2.80
C THR A 61 -0.10 -9.45 2.77
N ARG A 62 0.87 -8.76 3.39
CA ARG A 62 0.98 -7.29 3.29
C ARG A 62 1.26 -6.85 1.86
N LYS A 63 2.11 -7.55 1.12
CA LYS A 63 2.38 -7.28 -0.30
C LYS A 63 1.11 -7.43 -1.15
N ARG A 64 0.33 -8.50 -0.92
CA ARG A 64 -0.96 -8.66 -1.61
C ARG A 64 -1.96 -7.54 -1.27
N TYR A 65 -1.99 -7.08 -0.03
CA TYR A 65 -2.84 -5.95 0.37
C TYR A 65 -2.44 -4.65 -0.35
N ALA A 66 -1.14 -4.33 -0.36
CA ALA A 66 -0.61 -3.14 -1.02
C ALA A 66 -0.85 -3.13 -2.55
N ASN A 67 -1.05 -4.30 -3.16
CA ASN A 67 -1.25 -4.47 -4.60
C ASN A 67 -2.61 -5.14 -4.93
N ASP A 68 -3.63 -4.88 -4.11
CA ASP A 68 -4.93 -5.57 -4.24
C ASP A 68 -5.74 -5.10 -5.45
N LEU A 69 -5.47 -5.68 -6.61
CA LEU A 69 -6.28 -5.51 -7.83
C LEU A 69 -7.52 -6.41 -7.85
N GLY A 70 -7.66 -7.30 -6.86
CA GLY A 70 -8.78 -8.25 -6.78
C GLY A 70 -10.11 -7.61 -6.33
N ASP A 71 -10.09 -6.32 -5.99
CA ASP A 71 -11.23 -5.48 -5.67
C ASP A 71 -10.95 -4.03 -6.06
N ARG A 72 -11.73 -3.48 -7.01
CA ARG A 72 -11.56 -2.11 -7.55
C ARG A 72 -11.65 -0.98 -6.51
N ARG A 73 -12.04 -1.29 -5.28
CA ARG A 73 -12.19 -0.33 -4.19
C ARG A 73 -10.89 -0.13 -3.42
N SER A 74 -9.93 -1.05 -3.51
CA SER A 74 -8.71 -1.03 -2.69
C SER A 74 -7.74 0.08 -3.12
N LEU A 75 -7.66 0.36 -4.42
CA LEU A 75 -6.79 1.36 -5.03
C LEU A 75 -7.64 2.32 -5.87
N VAL A 76 -7.60 3.62 -5.57
CA VAL A 76 -8.43 4.63 -6.24
C VAL A 76 -7.59 5.78 -6.76
N ALA A 77 -7.84 6.20 -8.01
CA ALA A 77 -7.19 7.36 -8.58
C ALA A 77 -7.91 8.64 -8.11
N VAL A 78 -7.19 9.50 -7.39
CA VAL A 78 -7.73 10.74 -6.80
C VAL A 78 -6.72 11.87 -6.96
N SER A 79 -7.13 13.11 -6.70
CA SER A 79 -6.21 14.24 -6.79
C SER A 79 -5.08 14.06 -5.78
N ALA A 80 -3.85 14.42 -6.17
CA ALA A 80 -2.70 14.33 -5.28
C ALA A 80 -2.89 15.19 -4.02
N SER A 81 -3.61 16.32 -4.13
CA SER A 81 -3.95 17.18 -3.00
C SER A 81 -4.84 16.48 -1.98
N SER A 82 -5.94 15.84 -2.41
CA SER A 82 -6.82 15.12 -1.49
C SER A 82 -6.12 13.91 -0.88
N ASN A 83 -5.32 13.17 -1.67
CA ASN A 83 -4.56 12.03 -1.17
C ASN A 83 -3.57 12.43 -0.05
N ARG A 84 -2.81 13.51 -0.27
CA ARG A 84 -1.86 14.03 0.72
C ARG A 84 -2.55 14.62 1.95
N SER A 85 -3.72 15.25 1.76
CA SER A 85 -4.54 15.71 2.88
C SER A 85 -5.07 14.55 3.72
N LYS A 86 -5.40 13.41 3.10
CA LYS A 86 -5.85 12.20 3.79
C LYS A 86 -4.71 11.51 4.53
N SER A 87 -3.51 11.43 3.93
CA SER A 87 -2.36 10.73 4.53
C SER A 87 -2.73 9.31 4.97
N ASP A 88 -2.48 8.98 6.23
CA ASP A 88 -2.80 7.75 6.94
C ASP A 88 -4.06 7.84 7.80
N GLN A 89 -4.80 8.94 7.72
CA GLN A 89 -5.96 9.22 8.55
C GLN A 89 -7.15 8.30 8.23
N ASP A 90 -7.88 7.96 9.29
CA ASP A 90 -9.10 7.18 9.21
C ASP A 90 -10.35 8.07 8.96
N PRO A 91 -11.54 7.50 8.72
CA PRO A 91 -12.79 8.25 8.58
C PRO A 91 -13.20 9.14 9.76
N ALA A 92 -12.61 8.98 10.95
CA ALA A 92 -12.86 9.84 12.10
C ALA A 92 -12.06 11.15 12.02
N GLU A 93 -10.90 11.11 11.37
CA GLU A 93 -9.98 12.23 11.21
C GLU A 93 -10.10 12.92 9.85
N TRP A 94 -10.42 12.15 8.80
CA TRP A 94 -10.51 12.65 7.43
C TRP A 94 -11.67 12.04 6.64
N MET A 95 -12.35 12.88 5.87
CA MET A 95 -13.44 12.49 4.96
C MET A 95 -13.33 13.34 3.70
N PRO A 96 -13.61 12.81 2.50
CA PRO A 96 -13.60 13.64 1.31
C PRO A 96 -14.75 14.65 1.32
N ASP A 97 -14.53 15.80 0.66
CA ASP A 97 -15.57 16.85 0.52
C ASP A 97 -16.76 16.34 -0.29
N LEU A 98 -16.50 15.51 -1.31
CA LEU A 98 -17.48 14.89 -2.18
C LEU A 98 -17.43 13.36 -2.06
N GLY A 99 -18.52 12.70 -2.48
CA GLY A 99 -18.52 11.24 -2.58
C GLY A 99 -18.44 10.49 -1.24
N GLN A 100 -18.73 11.13 -0.11
CA GLN A 100 -18.65 10.55 1.24
C GLN A 100 -19.40 9.21 1.37
N CYS A 101 -20.60 9.10 0.81
CA CYS A 101 -21.35 7.85 0.82
C CYS A 101 -20.70 6.74 -0.03
N GLN A 102 -19.99 7.09 -1.10
CA GLN A 102 -19.19 6.12 -1.85
C GLN A 102 -17.99 5.71 -1.00
N TYR A 103 -17.26 6.67 -0.43
CA TYR A 103 -16.09 6.44 0.41
C TYR A 103 -16.38 5.49 1.58
N VAL A 104 -17.40 5.77 2.40
CA VAL A 104 -17.81 4.93 3.55
C VAL A 104 -18.10 3.49 3.13
N ARG A 105 -18.86 3.29 2.04
CA ARG A 105 -19.20 1.94 1.56
C ARG A 105 -17.97 1.18 1.08
N GLN A 106 -17.06 1.87 0.39
CA GLN A 106 -15.84 1.26 -0.11
C GLN A 106 -14.88 0.96 1.03
N TRP A 107 -14.76 1.86 2.00
CA TRP A 107 -13.91 1.70 3.18
C TRP A 107 -14.31 0.47 3.98
N VAL A 108 -15.60 0.34 4.31
CA VAL A 108 -16.16 -0.84 4.98
C VAL A 108 -15.91 -2.11 4.16
N ALA A 109 -16.05 -2.04 2.83
CA ALA A 109 -15.81 -3.20 1.98
C ALA A 109 -14.35 -3.67 2.01
N VAL A 110 -13.38 -2.74 1.94
CA VAL A 110 -11.95 -3.06 2.01
C VAL A 110 -11.58 -3.64 3.38
N LYS A 111 -12.09 -3.04 4.47
CA LYS A 111 -11.91 -3.56 5.83
C LYS A 111 -12.45 -4.99 5.96
N ILE A 112 -13.66 -5.27 5.45
CA ILE A 112 -14.25 -6.63 5.43
C ILE A 112 -13.43 -7.60 4.59
N ARG A 113 -13.00 -7.18 3.39
CA ARG A 113 -12.23 -8.02 2.46
C ARG A 113 -10.98 -8.54 3.13
N TRP A 114 -10.27 -7.69 3.85
CA TRP A 114 -9.00 -8.01 4.49
C TRP A 114 -9.12 -8.40 5.97
N THR A 115 -10.33 -8.47 6.51
CA THR A 115 -10.57 -8.76 7.93
C THR A 115 -9.81 -7.79 8.85
N LEU A 116 -9.73 -6.52 8.44
CA LEU A 116 -9.18 -5.43 9.23
C LEU A 116 -10.21 -4.99 10.27
N LYS A 117 -9.71 -4.58 11.44
CA LYS A 117 -10.55 -4.04 12.51
C LYS A 117 -10.99 -2.62 12.19
N VAL A 118 -12.02 -2.21 12.91
CA VAL A 118 -12.53 -0.84 12.94
C VAL A 118 -12.57 -0.44 14.40
N ASP A 119 -11.91 0.64 14.77
CA ASP A 119 -11.92 1.09 16.16
C ASP A 119 -13.21 1.86 16.51
N ALA A 120 -13.29 2.35 17.75
CA ALA A 120 -14.49 3.02 18.24
C ALA A 120 -14.74 4.39 17.60
N ALA A 121 -13.69 5.16 17.30
CA ALA A 121 -13.81 6.48 16.66
C ALA A 121 -14.19 6.31 15.19
N GLU A 122 -13.47 5.45 14.49
CA GLU A 122 -13.71 5.07 13.10
C GLU A 122 -15.16 4.60 12.92
N LYS A 123 -15.62 3.67 13.77
CA LYS A 123 -16.99 3.14 13.71
C LYS A 123 -18.04 4.22 13.91
N ARG A 124 -17.83 5.16 14.85
CA ARG A 124 -18.77 6.26 15.07
C ARG A 124 -18.88 7.15 13.84
N ALA A 125 -17.76 7.50 13.23
CA ALA A 125 -17.74 8.34 12.03
C ALA A 125 -18.43 7.65 10.84
N LEU A 126 -18.09 6.37 10.60
CA LEU A 126 -18.72 5.57 9.54
C LEU A 126 -20.25 5.47 9.73
N LEU A 127 -20.72 5.21 10.95
CA LEU A 127 -22.15 5.12 11.25
C LEU A 127 -22.86 6.47 11.17
N ALA A 128 -22.21 7.55 11.62
CA ALA A 128 -22.76 8.89 11.52
C ALA A 128 -22.99 9.27 10.05
N GLN A 129 -21.98 9.05 9.20
CA GLN A 129 -22.10 9.36 7.78
C GLN A 129 -23.09 8.43 7.06
N ALA A 130 -23.12 7.14 7.40
CA ALA A 130 -24.02 6.18 6.77
C ALA A 130 -25.51 6.53 6.93
N LYS A 131 -25.91 7.25 8.00
CA LYS A 131 -27.29 7.73 8.20
C LYS A 131 -27.78 8.66 7.08
N HIS A 132 -26.86 9.36 6.43
CA HIS A 132 -27.15 10.29 5.34
C HIS A 132 -27.04 9.63 3.96
N CYS A 133 -26.78 8.32 3.92
CA CYS A 133 -26.53 7.57 2.70
C CYS A 133 -27.67 6.59 2.41
N ALA A 134 -27.99 6.41 1.13
CA ALA A 134 -28.90 5.35 0.73
C ALA A 134 -28.35 3.97 1.14
N ASN A 135 -29.22 3.12 1.69
CA ASN A 135 -28.86 1.73 1.97
C ASN A 135 -28.62 0.99 0.66
N THR A 136 -27.51 0.25 0.62
CA THR A 136 -27.15 -0.58 -0.53
C THR A 136 -26.51 -1.87 -0.05
N THR A 137 -26.78 -2.96 -0.75
CA THR A 137 -26.07 -4.21 -0.53
C THR A 137 -24.65 -4.09 -1.06
N VAL A 138 -23.67 -4.44 -0.24
CA VAL A 138 -22.25 -4.45 -0.62
C VAL A 138 -21.78 -5.89 -0.67
N THR A 139 -21.47 -6.39 -1.87
CA THR A 139 -20.86 -7.71 -2.04
C THR A 139 -19.35 -7.62 -1.88
N VAL A 140 -18.77 -8.50 -1.08
CA VAL A 140 -17.32 -8.53 -0.78
C VAL A 140 -16.82 -9.96 -0.83
N ARG A 141 -15.79 -10.20 -1.65
CA ARG A 141 -15.00 -11.43 -1.59
C ARG A 141 -13.86 -11.23 -0.60
N ARG A 142 -13.82 -12.03 0.46
CA ARG A 142 -12.71 -11.99 1.43
C ARG A 142 -11.40 -12.45 0.80
N ALA A 143 -10.32 -11.77 1.13
CA ALA A 143 -8.96 -12.18 0.81
C ALA A 143 -8.43 -13.12 1.91
N ALA A 144 -7.63 -14.11 1.52
CA ALA A 144 -6.93 -14.96 2.47
C ALA A 144 -5.83 -14.14 3.17
N THR A 145 -5.76 -14.20 4.51
CA THR A 145 -4.70 -13.56 5.29
C THR A 145 -3.85 -14.62 5.99
N GLY A 146 -2.55 -14.60 5.72
CA GLY A 146 -1.58 -15.44 6.41
C GLY A 146 -1.04 -14.69 7.62
N ARG A 147 -0.96 -15.35 8.78
CA ARG A 147 -0.29 -14.79 9.96
C ARG A 147 1.22 -14.95 9.83
N SER A 148 1.96 -14.00 10.40
CA SER A 148 3.36 -14.23 10.74
C SER A 148 3.39 -15.34 11.79
N SER A 149 4.09 -16.43 11.50
CA SER A 149 4.38 -17.46 12.49
C SER A 149 5.35 -16.88 13.53
N SER A 150 4.82 -16.42 14.66
CA SER A 150 5.61 -16.20 15.87
C SER A 150 5.74 -17.53 16.60
N GLY A 151 6.72 -18.36 16.19
CA GLY A 151 7.17 -19.52 16.97
C GLY A 151 8.55 -19.23 17.57
N PRO A 152 8.87 -19.67 18.79
CA PRO A 152 10.23 -19.63 19.28
C PRO A 152 11.08 -20.56 18.40
N ALA A 153 12.19 -20.05 17.89
CA ALA A 153 13.19 -20.85 17.21
C ALA A 153 13.88 -21.77 18.24
N SER A 154 13.26 -22.92 18.52
CA SER A 154 13.92 -24.06 19.15
C SER A 154 13.86 -25.22 18.17
N GLY A 155 14.95 -25.39 17.45
CA GLY A 155 15.09 -26.41 16.41
C GLY A 155 16.48 -26.33 15.80
N THR A 156 17.47 -26.80 16.55
CA THR A 156 18.78 -27.20 16.04
C THR A 156 18.61 -28.29 14.99
N ALA A 157 18.41 -27.88 13.74
CA ALA A 157 18.58 -28.74 12.58
C ALA A 157 19.73 -28.15 11.74
N ARG A 158 20.92 -28.72 11.94
CA ARG A 158 22.11 -28.48 11.12
C ARG A 158 21.80 -28.98 9.70
N SER A 159 21.43 -28.06 8.81
CA SER A 159 21.35 -28.30 7.36
C SER A 159 22.72 -28.01 6.73
N PRO A 160 23.11 -28.70 5.64
CA PRO A 160 24.48 -28.63 5.11
C PRO A 160 24.80 -27.20 4.70
N GLN A 161 25.91 -26.70 5.23
CA GLN A 161 26.43 -25.39 4.95
C GLN A 161 26.76 -25.32 3.45
N ALA A 162 25.94 -24.58 2.68
CA ALA A 162 26.35 -24.12 1.37
C ALA A 162 27.62 -23.29 1.53
N PRO A 163 28.64 -23.45 0.67
CA PRO A 163 29.89 -22.72 0.82
C PRO A 163 29.59 -21.22 0.74
N ALA A 164 30.18 -20.46 1.66
CA ALA A 164 30.09 -19.02 1.67
C ALA A 164 30.48 -18.47 0.29
N PRO A 165 29.65 -17.63 -0.36
CA PRO A 165 30.10 -16.94 -1.56
C PRO A 165 31.25 -16.02 -1.15
N SER A 166 32.40 -16.22 -1.79
CA SER A 166 33.52 -15.30 -1.76
C SER A 166 33.03 -13.88 -2.09
N ARG A 167 33.51 -12.88 -1.33
CA ARG A 167 33.44 -11.42 -1.57
C ARG A 167 33.10 -11.06 -3.02
N GLY A 168 31.81 -11.09 -3.34
CA GLY A 168 31.27 -10.69 -4.63
C GLY A 168 30.43 -9.45 -4.41
N SER A 169 30.61 -8.46 -5.27
CA SER A 169 29.83 -7.23 -5.29
C SER A 169 28.34 -7.55 -5.28
N ASP A 170 27.57 -6.75 -4.55
CA ASP A 170 26.10 -6.76 -4.62
C ASP A 170 25.67 -6.74 -6.11
N PRO A 171 24.72 -7.59 -6.54
CA PRO A 171 24.12 -7.55 -7.88
C PRO A 171 23.38 -6.24 -8.23
N GLN A 172 23.46 -5.23 -7.36
CA GLN A 172 22.81 -3.93 -7.43
C GLN A 172 21.28 -4.06 -7.31
N PHE A 173 20.82 -4.58 -6.18
CA PHE A 173 19.39 -4.63 -5.89
C PHE A 173 18.76 -3.23 -5.94
N SER A 174 17.52 -3.14 -6.44
CA SER A 174 16.84 -1.84 -6.57
C SER A 174 16.43 -1.23 -5.23
N TYR A 175 16.37 -2.04 -4.16
CA TYR A 175 15.95 -1.60 -2.83
C TYR A 175 16.70 -2.36 -1.73
N CYS A 176 17.02 -1.67 -0.64
CA CYS A 176 17.75 -2.24 0.50
C CYS A 176 17.12 -3.51 1.09
N TYR A 177 15.78 -3.59 1.17
CA TYR A 177 15.12 -4.77 1.71
C TYR A 177 15.39 -6.05 0.87
N GLN A 178 15.71 -5.91 -0.43
CA GLN A 178 16.07 -7.04 -1.29
C GLN A 178 17.50 -7.51 -1.03
N ALA A 179 18.42 -6.56 -0.86
CA ALA A 179 19.81 -6.84 -0.49
C ALA A 179 19.86 -7.61 0.84
N ILE A 180 19.18 -7.09 1.86
CA ILE A 180 19.10 -7.74 3.19
C ILE A 180 18.48 -9.14 3.09
N ALA A 181 17.39 -9.30 2.33
CA ALA A 181 16.74 -10.59 2.13
C ALA A 181 17.63 -11.61 1.39
N ALA A 182 18.57 -11.14 0.56
CA ALA A 182 19.55 -11.95 -0.14
C ALA A 182 20.86 -12.15 0.64
N GLY A 183 20.97 -11.62 1.86
CA GLY A 183 22.14 -11.76 2.73
C GLY A 183 23.25 -10.74 2.49
N TYR A 184 22.91 -9.60 1.86
CA TYR A 184 23.81 -8.48 1.61
C TYR A 184 23.51 -7.29 2.55
N GLY A 185 24.48 -6.39 2.72
CA GLY A 185 24.42 -5.27 3.68
C GLY A 185 24.63 -5.71 5.16
N PRO A 186 24.57 -4.78 6.12
CA PRO A 186 24.50 -3.32 5.94
C PRO A 186 25.82 -2.78 5.38
N TYR A 187 25.74 -1.70 4.60
CA TYR A 187 26.89 -1.07 3.95
C TYR A 187 27.30 0.21 4.69
N VAL A 188 28.60 0.43 4.83
CA VAL A 188 29.16 1.59 5.56
C VAL A 188 29.89 2.54 4.62
N ARG A 189 29.62 3.84 4.77
CA ARG A 189 30.24 4.91 3.98
C ARG A 189 31.77 4.82 4.05
N GLY A 190 32.42 4.73 2.90
CA GLY A 190 33.89 4.67 2.77
C GLY A 190 34.52 3.31 3.05
N ARG A 191 33.75 2.29 3.46
CA ARG A 191 34.19 0.90 3.58
C ARG A 191 33.69 0.05 2.42
N ASP A 192 32.43 0.20 2.07
CA ASP A 192 31.74 -0.67 1.12
C ASP A 192 31.36 0.17 -0.13
N PRO A 193 31.87 -0.17 -1.34
CA PRO A 193 31.52 0.52 -2.58
C PRO A 193 30.01 0.57 -2.86
N GLU A 194 29.29 -0.47 -2.44
CA GLU A 194 27.84 -0.65 -2.56
C GLU A 194 27.04 0.42 -1.81
N TYR A 195 27.65 1.08 -0.83
CA TYR A 195 27.05 2.21 -0.12
C TYR A 195 26.54 3.30 -1.09
N ALA A 196 27.26 3.53 -2.19
CA ALA A 196 26.91 4.56 -3.18
C ALA A 196 25.62 4.28 -3.96
N TRP A 197 25.06 3.06 -3.87
CA TRP A 197 23.88 2.66 -4.63
C TRP A 197 22.56 2.87 -3.88
N TYR A 198 22.64 3.17 -2.58
CA TYR A 198 21.47 3.28 -1.71
C TYR A 198 21.45 4.63 -0.98
N THR A 199 20.25 5.14 -0.70
CA THR A 199 20.08 6.45 -0.05
C THR A 199 20.17 6.32 1.47
N ASP A 200 21.18 6.97 2.03
CA ASP A 200 21.32 7.22 3.47
C ASP A 200 20.35 8.33 3.89
N SER A 201 19.21 7.92 4.45
CA SER A 201 18.08 8.82 4.71
C SER A 201 18.20 9.54 6.05
N ASP A 202 18.91 8.97 7.00
CA ASP A 202 19.15 9.49 8.36
C ASP A 202 20.56 10.07 8.56
N GLY A 203 21.46 9.86 7.59
CA GLY A 203 22.76 10.53 7.51
C GLY A 203 23.80 9.97 8.45
N ASP A 204 23.59 8.77 8.98
CA ASP A 204 24.45 8.15 9.99
C ASP A 204 25.68 7.44 9.41
N GLY A 205 25.77 7.38 8.07
CA GLY A 205 26.87 6.74 7.36
C GLY A 205 26.67 5.25 7.11
N ARG A 206 25.45 4.72 7.28
CA ARG A 206 25.08 3.35 6.96
C ARG A 206 23.85 3.29 6.06
N VAL A 207 23.77 2.25 5.23
CA VAL A 207 22.60 1.99 4.38
C VAL A 207 22.26 0.51 4.39
N CYS A 208 20.99 0.22 4.19
CA CYS A 208 20.44 -1.14 4.23
C CYS A 208 20.65 -1.84 5.58
N GLU A 209 20.34 -1.13 6.66
CA GLU A 209 20.21 -1.66 8.03
C GLU A 209 18.93 -2.49 8.25
#